data_AF-A0A6J5V0A5-F1
#
_entry.id   AF-A0A6J5V0A5-F1
#
_cell.length_a   1.000
_cell.length_b   1.000
_cell.length_c   1.000
_cell.angle_alpha   90.00
_cell.angle_beta   90.00
_cell.angle_gamma   90.00
#
_symmetry.space_group_name_H-M   'P 1'
#
loop_
_entity.id
_entity.type
_entity.pdbx_description
1 polymer ?
#
loop_
_entity_poly.entity_id
_entity_poly.type
_entity_poly.pdbx_seq_one_letter_code
_entity_poly.pdbx_strand_id
1 'polypeptide(L)'
;MAKNNCHGCTKLEEHIILAREIKRHKEEVNALKYEMSDEALQQMPDFQGRNKLISDIYHFRLYNTAIRLGELQGHFKVQINPEEYARENLKFGLVEVVYEWAKGTPFADICELTDVPEGMIVRTIVRLDETCREFKNAASIMGNSALYKKMETASNAIKRDIVFAASLYVTGV
;
A
#
# COMPACT_ATOMS: atom_id res chain seq x y z
N MET A 1 -25.97 -7.52 -46.76
CA MET A 1 -26.18 -6.07 -46.48
C MET A 1 -27.19 -5.97 -45.37
N ALA A 2 -26.80 -5.51 -44.18
CA ALA A 2 -27.74 -5.35 -43.07
C ALA A 2 -28.75 -4.25 -43.43
N LYS A 3 -30.05 -4.55 -43.39
CA LYS A 3 -31.10 -3.53 -43.56
C LYS A 3 -31.25 -2.79 -42.24
N ASN A 4 -30.93 -1.52 -42.23
CA ASN A 4 -31.03 -0.67 -41.04
C ASN A 4 -32.51 -0.40 -40.78
N ASN A 5 -33.03 -0.78 -39.60
CA ASN A 5 -34.45 -0.57 -39.22
C ASN A 5 -34.89 0.91 -39.16
N CYS A 6 -33.95 1.84 -39.37
CA CYS A 6 -34.18 3.28 -39.30
C CYS A 6 -34.92 3.87 -40.51
N HIS A 7 -35.02 3.17 -41.65
CA HIS A 7 -35.57 3.71 -42.90
C HIS A 7 -37.08 4.08 -42.87
N GLY A 8 -37.85 3.63 -41.86
CA GLY A 8 -39.26 3.99 -41.68
C GLY A 8 -39.61 4.49 -40.27
N CYS A 9 -38.60 4.89 -39.48
CA CYS A 9 -38.80 5.27 -38.08
C CYS A 9 -39.28 6.74 -37.98
N THR A 10 -40.49 6.96 -37.44
CA THR A 10 -41.05 8.31 -37.22
C THR A 10 -40.30 9.11 -36.16
N LYS A 11 -39.50 8.44 -35.31
CA LYS A 11 -38.65 9.04 -34.26
C LYS A 11 -37.18 9.12 -34.64
N LEU A 12 -36.84 8.93 -35.93
CA LEU A 12 -35.45 8.91 -36.38
C LEU A 12 -34.70 10.19 -36.00
N GLU A 13 -35.38 11.34 -36.09
CA GLU A 13 -34.81 12.64 -35.75
C GLU A 13 -34.50 12.78 -34.25
N GLU A 14 -35.43 12.39 -33.38
CA GLU A 14 -35.21 12.33 -31.93
C GLU A 14 -34.04 11.40 -31.57
N HIS A 15 -33.97 10.21 -32.17
CA HIS A 15 -32.88 9.26 -31.93
C HIS A 15 -31.52 9.77 -32.42
N ILE A 16 -31.47 10.51 -33.54
CA ILE A 16 -30.24 11.12 -34.05
C ILE A 16 -29.75 12.22 -33.09
N ILE A 17 -30.66 13.04 -32.55
CA ILE A 17 -30.32 14.07 -31.56
C ILE A 17 -29.76 13.40 -30.30
N LEU A 18 -30.45 12.40 -29.76
CA LEU A 18 -30.01 11.67 -28.58
C LEU A 18 -28.64 10.97 -28.79
N ALA A 19 -28.44 10.36 -29.96
CA ALA A 19 -27.18 9.70 -30.30
C ALA A 19 -26.02 10.70 -30.42
N ARG A 20 -26.27 11.92 -30.92
CA ARG A 20 -25.27 12.99 -30.95
C ARG A 20 -24.93 13.48 -29.54
N GLU A 21 -25.93 13.65 -28.67
CA GLU A 21 -25.70 14.03 -27.28
C GLU A 21 -24.92 12.96 -26.51
N ILE A 22 -25.29 11.68 -26.66
CA ILE A 22 -24.55 10.55 -26.06
C ILE A 22 -23.10 10.54 -26.55
N LYS A 23 -22.88 10.75 -27.86
CA LYS A 23 -21.53 10.81 -28.43
C LYS A 23 -20.73 11.97 -27.84
N ARG A 24 -21.32 13.17 -27.75
CA ARG A 24 -20.70 14.35 -27.15
C ARG A 24 -20.32 14.10 -25.69
N HIS A 25 -21.25 13.60 -24.87
CA HIS A 25 -20.96 13.31 -23.46
C HIS A 25 -19.91 12.21 -23.30
N LYS A 26 -19.88 11.22 -24.20
CA LYS A 26 -18.84 10.19 -24.19
C LYS A 26 -17.45 10.78 -24.51
N GLU A 27 -17.38 11.73 -25.44
CA GLU A 27 -16.15 12.45 -25.77
C GLU A 27 -15.71 13.36 -24.62
N GLU A 28 -16.63 14.12 -24.00
CA GLU A 28 -16.37 14.94 -22.81
C GLU A 28 -15.85 14.09 -21.64
N VAL A 29 -16.49 12.95 -21.34
CA VAL A 29 -16.04 12.04 -20.29
C VAL A 29 -14.64 11.50 -20.58
N ASN A 30 -14.33 11.18 -21.84
CA ASN A 30 -13.01 10.71 -22.21
C ASN A 30 -11.94 11.81 -22.09
N ALA A 31 -12.26 13.04 -22.47
CA ALA A 31 -11.38 14.20 -22.31
C ALA A 31 -11.10 14.49 -20.83
N LEU A 32 -12.14 14.54 -19.99
CA LEU A 32 -12.01 14.74 -18.55
C LEU A 32 -11.18 13.64 -17.88
N LYS A 33 -11.35 12.38 -18.28
CA LYS A 33 -10.50 11.27 -17.78
C LYS A 33 -9.04 11.45 -18.12
N TYR A 34 -8.73 11.98 -19.31
CA TYR A 34 -7.37 12.25 -19.74
C TYR A 34 -6.75 13.40 -18.94
N GLU A 35 -7.49 14.50 -18.76
CA GLU A 35 -7.06 15.64 -17.94
C GLU A 35 -6.80 15.22 -16.49
N MET A 36 -7.70 14.45 -15.88
CA MET A 36 -7.49 13.91 -14.53
C MET A 36 -6.23 13.03 -14.42
N SER A 37 -5.90 12.30 -15.48
CA SER A 37 -4.69 11.46 -15.52
C SER A 37 -3.42 12.32 -15.62
N ASP A 38 -3.41 13.34 -16.47
CA ASP A 38 -2.28 14.27 -16.63
C ASP A 38 -2.05 15.10 -15.36
N GLU A 39 -3.11 15.58 -14.71
CA GLU A 39 -3.03 16.26 -13.42
C GLU A 39 -2.46 15.34 -12.31
N ALA A 40 -2.85 14.07 -12.30
CA ALA A 40 -2.32 13.08 -11.36
C ALA A 40 -0.82 12.81 -11.60
N LEU A 41 -0.39 12.73 -12.86
CA LEU A 41 1.01 12.58 -13.26
C LEU A 41 1.87 13.77 -12.81
N GLN A 42 1.35 15.00 -12.93
CA GLN A 42 2.05 16.21 -12.49
C GLN A 42 2.26 16.28 -10.97
N GLN A 43 1.37 15.66 -10.18
CA GLN A 43 1.49 15.62 -8.71
C GLN A 43 2.36 14.47 -8.18
N MET A 44 2.76 13.52 -9.03
CA MET A 44 3.59 12.37 -8.62
C MET A 44 4.94 12.78 -7.99
N PRO A 45 5.72 13.73 -8.53
CA PRO A 45 7.00 14.12 -7.95
C PRO A 45 6.87 14.70 -6.53
N ASP A 46 5.84 15.51 -6.29
CA ASP A 46 5.53 16.09 -4.97
C ASP A 46 5.04 15.04 -3.97
N PHE A 47 4.31 14.03 -4.45
CA PHE A 47 3.87 12.90 -3.63
C PHE A 47 5.06 12.00 -3.24
N GLN A 48 5.91 11.64 -4.21
CA GLN A 48 7.13 10.85 -3.97
C GLN A 48 8.11 11.59 -3.05
N GLY A 49 8.29 12.90 -3.23
CA GLY A 49 9.13 13.73 -2.37
C GLY A 49 8.64 13.77 -0.92
N ARG A 50 7.32 13.90 -0.70
CA ARG A 50 6.72 13.83 0.64
C ARG A 50 6.90 12.48 1.30
N ASN A 51 6.69 11.38 0.58
CA ASN A 51 6.92 10.04 1.12
C ASN A 51 8.38 9.79 1.47
N LYS A 52 9.31 10.27 0.64
CA LYS A 52 10.76 10.20 0.92
C LYS A 52 11.14 10.97 2.18
N LEU A 53 10.70 12.22 2.31
CA LEU A 53 10.93 13.03 3.51
C LEU A 53 10.36 12.39 4.77
N ILE A 54 9.15 11.84 4.69
CA ILE A 54 8.50 11.15 5.79
C ILE A 54 9.32 9.91 6.19
N SER A 55 9.79 9.12 5.22
CA SER A 55 10.67 7.98 5.45
C SER A 55 11.96 8.41 6.16
N ASP A 56 12.60 9.48 5.70
CA ASP A 56 13.85 10.01 6.27
C ASP A 56 13.66 10.49 7.72
N ILE A 57 12.54 11.17 8.01
CA ILE A 57 12.20 11.60 9.37
C ILE A 57 11.97 10.39 10.29
N TYR A 58 11.23 9.38 9.83
CA TYR A 58 11.02 8.16 10.62
C TYR A 58 12.32 7.40 10.84
N HIS A 59 13.18 7.32 9.83
CA HIS A 59 14.50 6.71 9.92
C HIS A 59 15.35 7.38 11.01
N PHE A 60 15.45 8.71 10.97
CA PHE A 60 16.20 9.48 11.96
C PHE A 60 15.66 9.28 13.38
N ARG A 61 14.34 9.30 13.56
CA ARG A 61 13.73 9.12 14.88
C ARG A 61 13.94 7.71 15.45
N LEU A 62 13.79 6.68 14.62
CA LEU A 62 14.02 5.29 15.03
C LEU A 62 15.49 5.05 15.37
N TYR A 63 16.40 5.56 14.54
CA TYR A 63 17.84 5.49 14.80
C TYR A 63 18.20 6.13 16.14
N ASN A 64 17.78 7.37 16.39
CA ASN A 64 18.06 8.06 17.66
C ASN A 64 17.47 7.33 18.88
N THR A 65 16.29 6.72 18.72
CA THR A 65 15.67 5.93 19.78
C THR A 65 16.49 4.68 20.09
N ALA A 66 16.97 3.99 19.05
CA ALA A 66 17.83 2.81 19.20
C ALA A 66 19.18 3.15 19.84
N ILE A 67 19.82 4.26 19.44
CA ILE A 67 21.06 4.75 20.07
C ILE A 67 20.83 5.02 21.55
N ARG A 68 19.80 5.81 21.88
CA ARG A 68 19.47 6.13 23.28
C ARG A 68 19.16 4.90 24.13
N LEU A 69 18.48 3.91 23.55
CA LEU A 69 18.22 2.63 24.23
C LEU A 69 19.52 1.87 24.49
N GLY A 70 20.40 1.77 23.48
CA GLY A 70 21.69 1.09 23.61
C GLY A 70 22.60 1.76 24.65
N GLU A 71 22.65 3.09 24.69
CA GLU A 71 23.39 3.84 25.73
C GLU A 71 22.88 3.51 27.14
N LEU A 72 21.55 3.46 27.30
CA LEU A 72 20.93 3.09 28.57
C LEU A 72 21.27 1.65 28.95
N GLN A 73 21.22 0.71 28.00
CA GLN A 73 21.62 -0.68 28.22
C GLN A 73 23.10 -0.77 28.66
N GLY A 74 23.97 0.05 28.06
CA GLY A 74 25.38 0.19 28.45
C GLY A 74 25.55 0.65 29.89
N HIS A 75 24.75 1.61 30.37
CA HIS A 75 24.74 2.04 31.78
C HIS A 75 24.40 0.89 32.75
N PHE A 76 23.55 -0.05 32.32
CA PHE A 76 23.23 -1.26 33.08
C PHE A 76 24.19 -2.43 32.81
N LYS A 77 25.38 -2.15 32.25
CA LYS A 77 26.46 -3.11 31.99
C LYS A 77 26.13 -4.21 30.98
N VAL A 78 25.13 -4.00 30.12
CA VAL A 78 24.90 -4.86 28.97
C VAL A 78 25.96 -4.55 27.92
N GLN A 79 26.67 -5.58 27.44
CA GLN A 79 27.70 -5.44 26.41
C GLN A 79 27.03 -5.24 25.04
N ILE A 80 26.77 -3.99 24.67
CA ILE A 80 26.16 -3.63 23.40
C ILE A 80 26.81 -2.36 22.84
N ASN A 81 27.13 -2.36 21.56
CA ASN A 81 27.46 -1.15 20.83
C ASN A 81 26.16 -0.58 20.20
N PRO A 82 25.68 0.60 20.62
CA PRO A 82 24.40 1.13 20.15
C PRO A 82 24.36 1.36 18.63
N GLU A 83 25.45 1.86 18.04
CA GLU A 83 25.52 2.14 16.61
C GLU A 83 25.55 0.86 15.78
N GLU A 84 26.32 -0.13 16.24
CA GLU A 84 26.36 -1.45 15.62
C GLU A 84 24.99 -2.13 15.68
N TYR A 85 24.36 -2.14 16.86
CA TYR A 85 23.00 -2.67 17.03
C TYR A 85 21.99 -2.00 16.08
N ALA A 86 22.00 -0.67 16.01
CA ALA A 86 21.10 0.06 15.14
C ALA A 86 21.32 -0.28 13.66
N ARG A 87 22.58 -0.33 13.20
CA ARG A 87 22.95 -0.66 11.82
C ARG A 87 22.59 -2.10 11.43
N GLU A 88 22.75 -3.03 12.36
CA GLU A 88 22.50 -4.44 12.13
C GLU A 88 21.01 -4.78 12.14
N ASN A 89 20.22 -4.16 13.02
CA ASN A 89 18.84 -4.58 13.27
C ASN A 89 17.79 -3.70 12.56
N LEU A 90 18.09 -2.42 12.30
CA LEU A 90 17.14 -1.53 11.62
C LEU A 90 17.29 -1.68 10.10
N LYS A 91 16.51 -2.59 9.52
CA LYS A 91 16.48 -2.85 8.06
C LYS A 91 15.24 -2.23 7.43
N PHE A 92 15.44 -1.20 6.61
CA PHE A 92 14.36 -0.44 5.98
C PHE A 92 14.08 -0.82 4.52
N GLY A 93 14.82 -1.79 3.97
CA GLY A 93 14.76 -2.12 2.53
C GLY A 93 13.39 -2.57 2.02
N LEU A 94 12.52 -3.10 2.89
CA LEU A 94 11.17 -3.56 2.52
C LEU A 94 10.06 -2.58 2.92
N VAL A 95 10.38 -1.38 3.42
CA VAL A 95 9.37 -0.41 3.86
C VAL A 95 8.48 0.03 2.69
N GLU A 96 9.08 0.36 1.55
CA GLU A 96 8.34 0.78 0.35
C GLU A 96 7.48 -0.36 -0.21
N VAL A 97 8.04 -1.57 -0.28
CA VAL A 97 7.35 -2.80 -0.69
C VAL A 97 6.08 -3.04 0.15
N VAL A 98 6.20 -2.96 1.47
CA VAL A 98 5.05 -3.15 2.37
C VAL A 98 4.03 -2.03 2.23
N TYR A 99 4.49 -0.79 2.02
CA TYR A 99 3.61 0.36 1.84
C TYR A 99 2.77 0.26 0.55
N GLU A 100 3.40 -0.05 -0.58
CA GLU A 100 2.67 -0.26 -1.84
C GLU A 100 1.76 -1.49 -1.77
N TRP A 101 2.16 -2.55 -1.07
CA TRP A 101 1.30 -3.69 -0.80
C TRP A 101 0.04 -3.28 -0.02
N ALA A 102 0.19 -2.47 1.03
CA ALA A 102 -0.94 -1.99 1.84
C ALA A 102 -1.88 -1.05 1.05
N LYS A 103 -1.40 -0.40 -0.01
CA LYS A 103 -2.22 0.43 -0.92
C LYS A 103 -3.05 -0.38 -1.92
N GLY A 104 -2.82 -1.69 -2.02
CA GLY A 104 -3.55 -2.56 -2.94
C GLY A 104 -2.83 -2.87 -4.25
N THR A 105 -1.56 -2.47 -4.40
CA THR A 105 -0.76 -2.76 -5.60
C THR A 105 -0.63 -4.28 -5.84
N PRO A 106 -0.87 -4.80 -7.05
CA PRO A 106 -0.73 -6.22 -7.37
C PRO A 106 0.64 -6.79 -6.97
N PHE A 107 0.69 -8.06 -6.56
CA PHE A 107 1.94 -8.67 -6.09
C PHE A 107 3.02 -8.73 -7.19
N ALA A 108 2.61 -8.88 -8.46
CA ALA A 108 3.54 -8.87 -9.59
C ALA A 108 4.32 -7.54 -9.67
N ASP A 109 3.61 -6.42 -9.66
CA ASP A 109 4.20 -5.07 -9.69
C ASP A 109 5.10 -4.83 -8.47
N ILE A 110 4.74 -5.37 -7.30
CA ILE A 110 5.56 -5.28 -6.09
C ILE A 110 6.90 -6.01 -6.25
N CYS A 111 6.93 -7.13 -6.96
CA CYS A 111 8.15 -7.88 -7.23
C CYS A 111 9.08 -7.12 -8.18
N GLU A 112 8.58 -6.17 -8.96
CA GLU A 112 9.41 -5.31 -9.83
C GLU A 112 10.06 -4.14 -9.06
N LEU A 113 9.56 -3.81 -7.87
CA LEU A 113 10.10 -2.71 -7.04
C LEU A 113 11.38 -3.07 -6.29
N THR A 114 11.71 -4.37 -6.17
CA THR A 114 12.84 -4.85 -5.38
C THR A 114 13.45 -6.12 -5.96
N ASP A 115 14.76 -6.30 -5.77
CA ASP A 115 15.50 -7.51 -6.09
C ASP A 115 15.42 -8.59 -5.01
N VAL A 116 14.69 -8.32 -3.92
CA VAL A 116 14.49 -9.26 -2.82
C VAL A 116 13.59 -10.43 -3.26
N PRO A 117 13.96 -11.69 -2.97
CA PRO A 117 13.13 -12.84 -3.33
C PRO A 117 11.70 -12.75 -2.78
N GLU A 118 10.72 -13.16 -3.58
CA GLU A 118 9.28 -13.03 -3.29
C GLU A 118 8.91 -13.74 -1.99
N GLY A 119 9.52 -14.89 -1.72
CA GLY A 119 9.30 -15.61 -0.46
C GLY A 119 9.74 -14.83 0.77
N MET A 120 10.76 -13.96 0.67
CA MET A 120 11.16 -13.05 1.75
C MET A 120 10.15 -11.92 1.93
N ILE A 121 9.60 -11.39 0.83
CA ILE A 121 8.52 -10.38 0.87
C ILE A 121 7.31 -10.95 1.60
N VAL A 122 6.82 -12.12 1.16
CA VAL A 122 5.67 -12.82 1.78
C VAL A 122 5.92 -13.05 3.27
N ARG A 123 7.06 -13.64 3.63
CA ARG A 123 7.41 -13.89 5.05
C ARG A 123 7.45 -12.60 5.87
N THR A 124 7.96 -11.52 5.30
CA THR A 124 8.05 -10.22 5.99
C THR A 124 6.66 -9.66 6.29
N ILE A 125 5.75 -9.70 5.31
CA ILE A 125 4.38 -9.20 5.48
C ILE A 125 3.60 -10.06 6.49
N VAL A 126 3.74 -11.39 6.45
CA VAL A 126 3.09 -12.28 7.43
C VAL A 126 3.58 -12.00 8.86
N ARG A 127 4.90 -11.86 9.05
CA ARG A 127 5.47 -11.51 10.36
C ARG A 127 5.05 -10.11 10.83
N LEU A 128 4.93 -9.16 9.90
CA LEU A 128 4.45 -7.82 10.23
C LEU A 128 3.00 -7.85 10.72
N ASP A 129 2.14 -8.65 10.08
CA ASP A 129 0.75 -8.85 10.51
C ASP A 129 0.66 -9.52 11.89
N GLU A 130 1.54 -10.48 12.20
CA GLU A 130 1.70 -11.03 13.55
C GLU A 130 2.03 -9.93 14.57
N THR A 131 3.03 -9.09 14.28
CA THR A 131 3.40 -7.96 15.14
C THR A 131 2.23 -6.97 15.31
N CYS A 132 1.50 -6.64 14.24
CA CYS A 132 0.32 -5.79 14.36
C CYS A 132 -0.74 -6.38 15.31
N ARG A 133 -0.97 -7.69 15.27
CA ARG A 133 -1.89 -8.36 16.21
C ARG A 133 -1.39 -8.31 17.65
N GLU A 134 -0.11 -8.54 17.88
CA GLU A 134 0.49 -8.44 19.22
C GLU A 134 0.32 -7.04 19.82
N PHE A 135 0.64 -6.00 19.03
CA PHE A 135 0.44 -4.61 19.45
C PHE A 135 -1.03 -4.26 19.64
N LYS A 136 -1.93 -4.77 18.81
CA LYS A 136 -3.38 -4.62 18.98
C LYS A 136 -3.83 -5.18 20.33
N ASN A 137 -3.39 -6.39 20.67
CA ASN A 137 -3.73 -7.05 21.94
C ASN A 137 -3.15 -6.28 23.14
N ALA A 138 -1.88 -5.87 23.07
CA ALA A 138 -1.25 -5.06 24.11
C ALA A 138 -1.99 -3.71 24.30
N ALA A 139 -2.37 -3.04 23.21
CA ALA A 139 -3.13 -1.80 23.26
C ALA A 139 -4.50 -1.98 23.92
N SER A 140 -5.17 -3.11 23.70
CA SER A 140 -6.43 -3.46 24.37
C SER A 140 -6.24 -3.56 25.89
N ILE A 141 -5.21 -4.29 26.33
CA ILE A 141 -4.88 -4.47 27.76
C ILE A 141 -4.55 -3.12 28.42
N MET A 142 -3.83 -2.26 27.71
CA MET A 142 -3.46 -0.92 28.20
C MET A 142 -4.62 0.11 28.15
N GLY A 143 -5.77 -0.24 27.54
CA GLY A 143 -6.88 0.69 27.35
C GLY A 143 -6.64 1.76 26.27
N ASN A 144 -5.64 1.59 25.40
CA ASN A 144 -5.34 2.53 24.32
C ASN A 144 -6.14 2.18 23.05
N SER A 145 -7.38 2.69 23.00
CA SER A 145 -8.31 2.43 21.88
C SER A 145 -7.84 3.00 20.54
N ALA A 146 -7.09 4.10 20.55
CA ALA A 146 -6.56 4.71 19.33
C ALA A 146 -5.48 3.82 18.69
N LEU A 147 -4.54 3.32 19.49
CA LEU A 147 -3.51 2.40 19.03
C LEU A 147 -4.13 1.07 18.56
N TYR A 148 -5.10 0.54 19.31
CA TYR A 148 -5.83 -0.67 18.93
C TYR A 148 -6.39 -0.56 17.50
N LYS A 149 -7.18 0.50 17.25
CA LYS A 149 -7.81 0.71 15.94
C LYS A 149 -6.76 0.90 14.85
N LYS A 150 -5.68 1.62 15.14
CA LYS A 150 -4.61 1.85 14.16
C LYS A 150 -3.91 0.56 13.75
N MET A 151 -3.63 -0.34 14.69
CA MET A 151 -3.03 -1.65 14.40
C MET A 151 -4.00 -2.58 13.69
N GLU A 152 -5.28 -2.52 14.02
CA GLU A 152 -6.34 -3.27 13.33
C GLU A 152 -6.45 -2.86 11.85
N THR A 153 -6.51 -1.56 11.57
CA THR A 153 -6.52 -1.06 10.19
C THR A 153 -5.27 -1.46 9.41
N ALA A 154 -4.09 -1.37 10.03
CA ALA A 154 -2.83 -1.76 9.40
C ALA A 154 -2.80 -3.26 9.05
N SER A 155 -3.20 -4.13 9.98
CA SER A 155 -3.30 -5.58 9.76
C SER A 155 -4.27 -5.92 8.63
N ASN A 156 -5.45 -5.29 8.60
CA ASN A 156 -6.43 -5.52 7.55
C ASN A 156 -5.95 -5.05 6.16
N ALA A 157 -5.18 -3.98 6.07
CA ALA A 157 -4.68 -3.45 4.80
C ALA A 157 -3.66 -4.39 4.12
N ILE A 158 -2.87 -5.12 4.91
CA ILE A 158 -1.84 -6.03 4.38
C ILE A 158 -2.33 -7.47 4.20
N LYS A 159 -3.45 -7.83 4.85
CA LYS A 159 -3.99 -9.20 4.86
C LYS A 159 -4.84 -9.52 3.63
N ARG A 160 -4.20 -9.76 2.49
CA ARG A 160 -4.89 -10.09 1.22
C ARG A 160 -4.13 -11.09 0.34
N ASP A 161 -4.85 -11.66 -0.62
CA ASP A 161 -4.36 -12.42 -1.77
C ASP A 161 -3.26 -13.46 -1.46
N ILE A 162 -2.26 -13.54 -2.33
CA ILE A 162 -1.21 -14.56 -2.36
C ILE A 162 -0.38 -14.63 -1.08
N VAL A 163 -0.21 -13.51 -0.38
CA VAL A 163 0.58 -13.45 0.87
C VAL A 163 -0.08 -14.26 1.99
N PHE A 164 -1.41 -14.36 1.97
CA PHE A 164 -2.20 -15.08 2.95
C PHE A 164 -2.94 -16.28 2.35
N ALA A 165 -2.49 -16.76 1.20
CA ALA A 165 -2.98 -17.99 0.61
C ALA A 165 -2.77 -19.15 1.58
N ALA A 166 -3.78 -20.02 1.68
CA ALA A 166 -3.73 -21.12 2.63
C ALA A 166 -2.62 -22.13 2.25
N SER A 167 -1.96 -22.68 3.27
CA SER A 167 -0.98 -23.74 3.08
C SER A 167 -1.65 -25.00 2.56
N LEU A 168 -1.06 -25.62 1.53
CA LEU A 168 -1.51 -26.89 0.97
C LEU A 168 -1.52 -28.04 2.01
N TYR A 169 -0.66 -27.96 3.04
CA TYR A 169 -0.64 -28.95 4.12
C TYR A 169 -1.85 -28.87 5.06
N VAL A 170 -2.51 -27.72 5.12
CA VAL A 170 -3.65 -27.47 6.03
C VAL A 170 -4.97 -27.45 5.26
N THR A 171 -4.93 -27.15 3.97
CA THR A 171 -6.10 -27.09 3.07
C THR A 171 -6.18 -28.26 2.10
N GLY A 172 -5.51 -29.37 2.41
CA GLY A 172 -5.59 -30.60 1.61
C GLY A 172 -7.03 -31.11 1.54
N VAL A 173 -7.66 -30.91 0.37
CA VAL A 173 -8.89 -31.51 -0.19
C VAL A 173 -10.04 -31.78 0.79
#